data_AF-A0A918I0U7-F1
#
_entry.id   AF-A0A918I0U7-F1
#
_cell.length_a   1.000
_cell.length_b   1.000
_cell.length_c   1.000
_cell.angle_alpha   90.00
_cell.angle_beta   90.00
_cell.angle_gamma   90.00
#
_symmetry.space_group_name_H-M   'P 1'
#
loop_
_entity.id
_entity.type
_entity.pdbx_description
1 polymer ?
#
loop_
_entity_poly.entity_id
_entity_poly.type
_entity_poly.pdbx_seq_one_letter_code
_entity_poly.pdbx_strand_id
1 'polypeptide(L)'
;MAENAEHPAYPVGLRLTGRRVVVIGGGQVAQRRLPALIAAGADITLVSPSATPSVEAMAEAGEITWTRRRYEDGDLAGAWYALIAATDPEANARASAEAERNRVWCVRSDDAEAATAWTPATGRSEGVTVAVLTGHDPRRSAAVRDAIVEGLRDGSIAAPHHRSRTPFVALVGGGPGDPDLITVRGRRLLAEADVVVADRLGPRDLLDELPPHVEVIDAAKIPYGRFMAQEAINNALIEHAKAGKSVVRLKGGDPFVFGRGMEEAQALAEAGIACTVVPGISSSISVPGAAGIPVTHRGVAHEFTVVSGHVAPDDPRSLVDWASLAKLTGTLVILMGVDKIGAIAEALMAHGKAPDTPLALVQEGTTASQRRVDATLATVARRVAEEDVRPPAVIVIGPVVAEGPLKTTA
;
A
#
# COMPACT_ATOMS: atom_id res chain seq x y z
N MET A 1 -22.74 -15.97 -23.58
CA MET A 1 -23.79 -16.44 -22.64
C MET A 1 -23.23 -17.67 -21.98
N ALA A 2 -22.82 -17.56 -20.71
CA ALA A 2 -22.33 -18.72 -19.97
C ALA A 2 -23.55 -19.62 -19.68
N GLU A 3 -23.53 -20.84 -20.19
CA GLU A 3 -24.40 -21.90 -19.68
C GLU A 3 -24.07 -22.05 -18.20
N ASN A 4 -24.94 -21.51 -17.35
CA ASN A 4 -24.94 -21.85 -15.94
C ASN A 4 -25.18 -23.35 -15.88
N ALA A 5 -24.30 -24.08 -15.19
CA ALA A 5 -24.69 -25.35 -14.60
C ALA A 5 -26.07 -25.13 -13.94
N GLU A 6 -27.03 -26.02 -14.21
CA GLU A 6 -28.46 -25.82 -13.93
C GLU A 6 -28.68 -25.32 -12.49
N HIS A 7 -27.79 -25.71 -11.55
CA HIS A 7 -27.69 -25.21 -10.18
C HIS A 7 -26.24 -24.81 -9.79
N PRO A 8 -26.02 -23.67 -9.11
CA PRO A 8 -24.68 -23.26 -8.65
C PRO A 8 -24.18 -24.11 -7.48
N ALA A 9 -22.86 -24.28 -7.37
CA ALA A 9 -22.23 -24.96 -6.24
C ALA A 9 -22.50 -24.21 -4.92
N TYR A 10 -22.83 -24.95 -3.86
CA TYR A 10 -23.02 -24.38 -2.53
C TYR A 10 -21.67 -24.18 -1.82
N PRO A 11 -21.24 -22.95 -1.50
CA PRO A 11 -19.95 -22.71 -0.89
C PRO A 11 -19.96 -23.11 0.59
N VAL A 12 -19.08 -24.03 0.97
CA VAL A 12 -18.90 -24.47 2.35
C VAL A 12 -17.41 -24.66 2.66
N GLY A 13 -16.99 -24.28 3.87
CA GLY A 13 -15.66 -24.56 4.38
C GLY A 13 -15.60 -25.92 5.07
N LEU A 14 -14.64 -26.77 4.69
CA LEU A 14 -14.43 -28.07 5.33
C LEU A 14 -13.42 -27.98 6.47
N ARG A 15 -13.74 -28.56 7.64
CA ARG A 15 -12.78 -28.77 8.73
C ARG A 15 -12.19 -30.17 8.61
N LEU A 16 -10.98 -30.26 8.07
CA LEU A 16 -10.32 -31.54 7.79
C LEU A 16 -9.37 -32.03 8.89
N THR A 17 -9.23 -31.28 10.00
CA THR A 17 -8.32 -31.65 11.10
C THR A 17 -8.59 -33.07 11.61
N GLY A 18 -7.61 -33.96 11.45
CA GLY A 18 -7.67 -35.38 11.83
C GLY A 18 -8.65 -36.23 11.00
N ARG A 19 -9.19 -35.69 9.90
CA ARG A 19 -10.12 -36.41 9.02
C ARG A 19 -9.35 -37.10 7.91
N ARG A 20 -9.71 -38.36 7.64
CA ARG A 20 -9.15 -39.15 6.55
C ARG A 20 -9.47 -38.51 5.20
N VAL A 21 -8.43 -38.19 4.44
CA VAL A 21 -8.49 -37.66 3.07
C VAL A 21 -7.69 -38.57 2.16
N VAL A 22 -8.29 -38.98 1.04
CA VAL A 22 -7.62 -39.84 0.07
C VAL A 22 -7.22 -39.03 -1.17
N VAL A 23 -5.97 -39.14 -1.59
CA VAL A 23 -5.47 -38.54 -2.82
C VAL A 23 -5.10 -39.65 -3.78
N ILE A 24 -5.67 -39.66 -4.97
CA ILE A 24 -5.41 -40.68 -5.99
C ILE A 24 -4.54 -40.04 -7.08
N GLY A 25 -3.33 -40.56 -7.26
CA GLY A 25 -2.34 -40.02 -8.20
C GLY A 25 -1.31 -39.08 -7.53
N GLY A 26 -0.01 -39.38 -7.67
CA GLY A 26 1.10 -38.63 -7.07
C GLY A 26 1.76 -37.58 -7.97
N GLY A 27 1.08 -37.16 -9.05
CA GLY A 27 1.62 -36.25 -10.07
C GLY A 27 1.65 -34.76 -9.67
N GLN A 28 1.92 -33.89 -10.65
CA GLN A 28 2.01 -32.43 -10.48
C GLN A 28 0.72 -31.77 -9.95
N VAL A 29 -0.43 -32.38 -10.17
CA VAL A 29 -1.70 -31.89 -9.60
C VAL A 29 -1.71 -32.12 -8.09
N ALA A 30 -1.44 -33.34 -7.63
CA ALA A 30 -1.36 -33.65 -6.21
C ALA A 30 -0.28 -32.83 -5.51
N GLN A 31 0.91 -32.70 -6.12
CA GLN A 31 2.01 -31.86 -5.62
C GLN A 31 1.56 -30.43 -5.29
N ARG A 32 0.69 -29.83 -6.12
CA ARG A 32 0.17 -28.46 -5.92
C ARG A 32 -0.96 -28.38 -4.89
N ARG A 33 -1.68 -29.47 -4.63
CA ARG A 33 -2.89 -29.48 -3.77
C ARG A 33 -2.62 -30.01 -2.36
N LEU A 34 -1.65 -30.90 -2.19
CA LEU A 34 -1.27 -31.49 -0.92
C LEU A 34 -0.92 -30.46 0.17
N PRO A 35 -0.13 -29.40 -0.09
CA PRO A 35 0.22 -28.42 0.94
C PRO A 35 -1.00 -27.78 1.61
N ALA A 36 -2.08 -27.53 0.87
CA ALA A 36 -3.31 -26.96 1.41
C ALA A 36 -4.08 -27.95 2.30
N LEU A 37 -4.08 -29.23 1.94
CA LEU A 37 -4.71 -30.29 2.74
C LEU A 37 -3.90 -30.54 4.03
N ILE A 38 -2.58 -30.55 3.94
CA ILE A 38 -1.66 -30.65 5.09
C ILE A 38 -1.88 -29.48 6.05
N ALA A 39 -1.89 -28.24 5.52
CA ALA A 39 -2.16 -27.05 6.32
C ALA A 39 -3.57 -27.02 6.96
N ALA A 40 -4.53 -27.76 6.40
CA ALA A 40 -5.86 -27.95 7.00
C ALA A 40 -5.89 -29.03 8.10
N GLY A 41 -4.77 -29.74 8.32
CA GLY A 41 -4.60 -30.80 9.31
C GLY A 41 -5.23 -32.13 8.89
N ALA A 42 -5.41 -32.37 7.59
CA ALA A 42 -5.96 -33.63 7.09
C ALA A 42 -5.06 -34.83 7.40
N ASP A 43 -5.67 -35.99 7.69
CA ASP A 43 -4.97 -37.28 7.73
C ASP A 43 -4.97 -37.85 6.30
N ILE A 44 -3.87 -37.63 5.58
CA ILE A 44 -3.81 -37.84 4.14
C ILE A 44 -3.23 -39.21 3.79
N THR A 45 -3.98 -39.98 3.00
CA THR A 45 -3.49 -41.18 2.34
C THR A 45 -3.37 -40.95 0.84
N LEU A 46 -2.16 -41.04 0.29
CA LEU A 46 -1.87 -41.03 -1.13
C LEU A 46 -1.92 -42.46 -1.68
N VAL A 47 -2.77 -42.73 -2.67
CA VAL A 47 -2.79 -43.98 -3.43
C VAL A 47 -2.26 -43.70 -4.83
N SER A 48 -1.03 -44.15 -5.09
CA SER A 48 -0.41 -44.00 -6.41
C SER A 48 0.78 -44.93 -6.61
N PRO A 49 0.98 -45.54 -7.80
CA PRO A 49 2.15 -46.38 -8.07
C PRO A 49 3.46 -45.59 -8.11
N SER A 50 3.39 -44.29 -8.41
CA SER A 50 4.55 -43.39 -8.47
C SER A 50 4.15 -41.99 -8.01
N ALA A 51 5.13 -41.20 -7.57
CA ALA A 51 4.92 -39.83 -7.16
C ALA A 51 6.06 -38.93 -7.68
N THR A 52 5.80 -37.63 -7.72
CA THR A 52 6.87 -36.65 -7.98
C THR A 52 7.84 -36.57 -6.79
N PRO A 53 9.11 -36.19 -6.99
CA PRO A 53 10.08 -36.11 -5.88
C PRO A 53 9.60 -35.25 -4.69
N SER A 54 8.87 -34.17 -4.96
CA SER A 54 8.30 -33.33 -3.90
C SER A 54 7.22 -34.03 -3.08
N VAL A 55 6.41 -34.88 -3.71
CA VAL A 55 5.37 -35.66 -3.01
C VAL A 55 5.99 -36.84 -2.26
N GLU A 56 7.05 -37.45 -2.81
CA GLU A 56 7.83 -38.47 -2.11
C GLU A 56 8.45 -37.90 -0.82
N ALA A 57 9.05 -36.70 -0.90
CA ALA A 57 9.61 -36.03 0.26
C ALA A 57 8.56 -35.75 1.36
N MET A 58 7.32 -35.38 1.00
CA MET A 58 6.23 -35.21 1.98
C MET A 58 5.89 -36.53 2.69
N ALA A 59 5.94 -37.65 1.97
CA ALA A 59 5.71 -38.97 2.57
C ALA A 59 6.87 -39.38 3.50
N GLU A 60 8.12 -39.12 3.10
CA GLU A 60 9.31 -39.38 3.90
C GLU A 60 9.36 -38.53 5.18
N ALA A 61 8.87 -37.30 5.11
CA ALA A 61 8.70 -36.40 6.26
C ALA A 61 7.55 -36.83 7.20
N GLY A 62 6.74 -37.82 6.81
CA GLY A 62 5.59 -38.30 7.58
C GLY A 62 4.38 -37.37 7.51
N GLU A 63 4.34 -36.42 6.57
CA GLU A 63 3.21 -35.50 6.38
C GLU A 63 2.01 -36.19 5.69
N ILE A 64 2.28 -37.26 4.93
CA ILE A 64 1.27 -38.08 4.26
C ILE A 64 1.61 -39.57 4.36
N THR A 65 0.60 -40.43 4.37
CA THR A 65 0.77 -41.88 4.23
C THR A 65 0.72 -42.25 2.76
N TRP A 66 1.76 -42.90 2.22
CA TRP A 66 1.80 -43.29 0.80
C TRP A 66 1.62 -44.80 0.59
N THR A 67 0.52 -45.17 -0.06
CA THR A 67 0.24 -46.51 -0.57
C THR A 67 0.70 -46.63 -2.03
N ARG A 68 1.83 -47.31 -2.24
CA ARG A 68 2.50 -47.47 -3.54
C ARG A 68 1.84 -48.50 -4.46
N ARG A 69 0.59 -48.25 -4.87
CA ARG A 69 -0.13 -49.07 -5.87
C ARG A 69 -1.16 -48.25 -6.63
N ARG A 70 -1.78 -48.88 -7.62
CA ARG A 70 -2.96 -48.32 -8.33
C ARG A 70 -4.18 -48.35 -7.41
N TYR A 71 -5.15 -47.50 -7.74
CA TYR A 71 -6.44 -47.42 -7.06
C TYR A 71 -7.25 -48.72 -7.23
N GLU A 72 -7.89 -49.14 -6.13
CA GLU A 72 -8.78 -50.29 -6.02
C GLU A 72 -10.09 -49.88 -5.33
N ASP A 73 -11.20 -50.53 -5.68
CA ASP A 73 -12.50 -50.26 -5.06
C ASP A 73 -12.43 -50.56 -3.55
N GLY A 74 -12.87 -49.60 -2.73
CA GLY A 74 -12.77 -49.66 -1.27
C GLY A 74 -11.68 -48.74 -0.69
N ASP A 75 -10.81 -48.16 -1.51
CA ASP A 75 -9.79 -47.21 -1.05
C ASP A 75 -10.38 -45.95 -0.42
N LEU A 76 -11.62 -45.58 -0.79
CA LEU A 76 -12.32 -44.42 -0.24
C LEU A 76 -13.13 -44.74 1.01
N ALA A 77 -13.09 -45.99 1.50
CA ALA A 77 -13.79 -46.38 2.72
C ALA A 77 -13.37 -45.50 3.91
N GLY A 78 -14.36 -44.88 4.56
CA GLY A 78 -14.17 -44.00 5.72
C GLY A 78 -13.51 -42.64 5.41
N ALA A 79 -13.28 -42.32 4.13
CA ALA A 79 -12.78 -41.00 3.74
C ALA A 79 -13.87 -39.93 3.89
N TRP A 80 -13.47 -38.71 4.27
CA TRP A 80 -14.36 -37.54 4.28
C TRP A 80 -14.28 -36.75 2.98
N TYR A 81 -13.11 -36.80 2.34
CA TYR A 81 -12.80 -36.06 1.13
C TYR A 81 -11.83 -36.84 0.26
N ALA A 82 -12.02 -36.77 -1.06
CA ALA A 82 -11.15 -37.39 -2.05
C ALA A 82 -10.67 -36.37 -3.08
N LEU A 83 -9.37 -36.40 -3.39
CA LEU A 83 -8.77 -35.69 -4.51
C LEU A 83 -8.33 -36.70 -5.57
N ILE A 84 -9.03 -36.74 -6.69
CA ILE A 84 -8.76 -37.65 -7.79
C ILE A 84 -7.94 -36.90 -8.86
N ALA A 85 -6.70 -37.34 -9.04
CA ALA A 85 -5.72 -36.69 -9.90
C ALA A 85 -4.75 -37.69 -10.57
N ALA A 86 -5.19 -38.93 -10.79
CA ALA A 86 -4.40 -39.91 -11.52
C ALA A 86 -4.49 -39.68 -13.03
N THR A 87 -3.50 -40.20 -13.75
CA THR A 87 -3.44 -40.16 -15.22
C THR A 87 -4.30 -41.24 -15.88
N ASP A 88 -4.88 -42.16 -15.10
CA ASP A 88 -5.74 -43.25 -15.56
C ASP A 88 -7.21 -42.81 -15.48
N PRO A 89 -7.87 -42.52 -16.62
CA PRO A 89 -9.25 -42.03 -16.63
C PRO A 89 -10.26 -43.04 -16.11
N GLU A 90 -10.01 -44.34 -16.30
CA GLU A 90 -10.90 -45.40 -15.84
C GLU A 90 -10.82 -45.54 -14.31
N ALA A 91 -9.61 -45.45 -13.75
CA ALA A 91 -9.44 -45.37 -12.29
C ALA A 91 -10.13 -44.12 -11.72
N ASN A 92 -10.00 -42.96 -12.36
CA ASN A 92 -10.66 -41.73 -11.90
C ASN A 92 -12.18 -41.84 -11.91
N ALA A 93 -12.76 -42.45 -12.96
CA ALA A 93 -14.20 -42.68 -13.07
C ALA A 93 -14.71 -43.66 -11.99
N ARG A 94 -14.01 -44.77 -11.77
CA ARG A 94 -14.35 -45.75 -10.72
C ARG A 94 -14.27 -45.13 -9.32
N ALA A 95 -13.22 -44.37 -9.05
CA ALA A 95 -13.04 -43.67 -7.77
C ALA A 95 -14.12 -42.61 -7.53
N SER A 96 -14.52 -41.85 -8.56
CA SER A 96 -15.60 -40.87 -8.42
C SER A 96 -16.95 -41.55 -8.16
N ALA A 97 -17.22 -42.65 -8.85
CA ALA A 97 -18.41 -43.46 -8.61
C ALA A 97 -18.41 -44.09 -7.20
N GLU A 98 -17.27 -44.56 -6.69
CA GLU A 98 -17.15 -45.02 -5.30
C GLU A 98 -17.40 -43.88 -4.30
N ALA A 99 -16.83 -42.70 -4.56
CA ALA A 99 -17.02 -41.53 -3.70
C ALA A 99 -18.51 -41.19 -3.55
N GLU A 100 -19.27 -41.19 -4.64
CA GLU A 100 -20.72 -40.97 -4.62
C GLU A 100 -21.45 -42.05 -3.81
N ARG A 101 -21.17 -43.34 -4.07
CA ARG A 101 -21.77 -44.46 -3.32
C ARG A 101 -21.51 -44.36 -1.81
N ASN A 102 -20.32 -43.92 -1.43
CA ASN A 102 -19.87 -43.82 -0.04
C ASN A 102 -20.16 -42.45 0.60
N ARG A 103 -20.78 -41.51 -0.12
CA ARG A 103 -21.07 -40.14 0.34
C ARG A 103 -19.80 -39.37 0.73
N VAL A 104 -18.74 -39.54 -0.05
CA VAL A 104 -17.46 -38.86 0.09
C VAL A 104 -17.44 -37.68 -0.88
N TRP A 105 -17.12 -36.47 -0.38
CA TRP A 105 -16.93 -35.32 -1.25
C TRP A 105 -15.67 -35.51 -2.08
N CYS A 106 -15.80 -35.46 -3.40
CA CYS A 106 -14.75 -35.79 -4.33
C CYS A 106 -14.52 -34.65 -5.31
N VAL A 107 -13.26 -34.24 -5.45
CA VAL A 107 -12.81 -33.32 -6.50
C VAL A 107 -11.95 -34.05 -7.50
N ARG A 108 -12.21 -33.83 -8.78
CA ARG A 108 -11.45 -34.36 -9.89
C ARG A 108 -10.67 -33.26 -10.61
N SER A 109 -9.46 -33.59 -11.05
CA SER A 109 -8.64 -32.65 -11.83
C SER A 109 -8.81 -32.76 -13.34
N ASP A 110 -9.29 -33.89 -13.82
CA ASP A 110 -9.48 -34.20 -15.23
C ASP A 110 -10.87 -33.83 -15.74
N ASP A 111 -11.90 -34.02 -14.91
CA ASP A 111 -13.29 -33.76 -15.26
C ASP A 111 -14.06 -33.23 -14.04
N ALA A 112 -14.36 -31.93 -14.06
CA ALA A 112 -15.03 -31.25 -12.98
C ALA A 112 -16.55 -31.52 -12.91
N GLU A 113 -17.18 -32.02 -13.98
CA GLU A 113 -18.63 -32.32 -14.00
C GLU A 113 -18.91 -33.68 -13.38
N ALA A 114 -18.00 -34.62 -13.55
CA ALA A 114 -18.08 -35.94 -12.94
C ALA A 114 -17.55 -35.97 -11.49
N ALA A 115 -17.48 -34.82 -10.81
CA ALA A 115 -17.04 -34.66 -9.42
C ALA A 115 -18.20 -34.19 -8.53
N THR A 116 -18.17 -34.53 -7.24
CA THR A 116 -19.24 -34.16 -6.28
C THR A 116 -18.93 -32.86 -5.53
N ALA A 117 -17.70 -32.35 -5.65
CA ALA A 117 -17.26 -31.08 -5.09
C ALA A 117 -16.33 -30.35 -6.07
N TRP A 118 -16.20 -29.03 -5.86
CA TRP A 118 -15.24 -28.18 -6.57
C TRP A 118 -14.29 -27.51 -5.59
N THR A 119 -13.00 -27.46 -5.94
CA THR A 119 -12.03 -26.65 -5.19
C THR A 119 -12.00 -25.22 -5.75
N PRO A 120 -12.41 -24.20 -4.98
CA PRO A 120 -12.33 -22.81 -5.41
C PRO A 120 -10.90 -22.33 -5.62
N ALA A 121 -10.74 -21.22 -6.34
CA ALA A 121 -9.52 -20.43 -6.22
C ALA A 121 -9.50 -19.80 -4.83
N THR A 122 -8.55 -20.21 -3.99
CA THR A 122 -8.43 -19.70 -2.62
C THR A 122 -7.23 -18.78 -2.47
N GLY A 123 -7.36 -17.80 -1.59
CA GLY A 123 -6.29 -16.92 -1.16
C GLY A 123 -6.49 -16.50 0.30
N ARG A 124 -5.42 -16.04 0.94
CA ARG A 124 -5.47 -15.55 2.32
C ARG A 124 -4.77 -14.20 2.43
N SER A 125 -5.40 -13.28 3.17
CA SER A 125 -4.83 -12.00 3.57
C SER A 125 -5.33 -11.67 4.97
N GLU A 126 -4.42 -11.29 5.88
CA GLU A 126 -4.73 -10.85 7.25
C GLU A 126 -5.82 -11.67 7.97
N GLY A 127 -5.73 -13.01 7.95
CA GLY A 127 -6.69 -13.89 8.62
C GLY A 127 -8.02 -14.12 7.87
N VAL A 128 -8.29 -13.38 6.79
CA VAL A 128 -9.42 -13.60 5.88
C VAL A 128 -9.05 -14.69 4.88
N THR A 129 -9.95 -15.67 4.70
CA THR A 129 -9.87 -16.63 3.60
C THR A 129 -10.86 -16.22 2.51
N VAL A 130 -10.33 -15.96 1.32
CA VAL A 130 -11.10 -15.67 0.11
C VAL A 130 -11.20 -16.95 -0.70
N ALA A 131 -12.41 -17.33 -1.09
CA ALA A 131 -12.68 -18.47 -1.97
C ALA A 131 -13.58 -18.01 -3.12
N VAL A 132 -13.10 -18.16 -4.35
CA VAL A 132 -13.81 -17.71 -5.55
C VAL A 132 -14.18 -18.92 -6.42
N LEU A 133 -15.46 -19.00 -6.75
CA LEU A 133 -16.04 -19.96 -7.71
C LEU A 133 -16.68 -19.16 -8.84
N THR A 134 -16.19 -19.30 -10.06
CA THR A 134 -16.80 -18.69 -11.27
C THR A 134 -17.34 -19.73 -12.24
N GLY A 135 -17.68 -20.93 -11.75
CA GLY A 135 -18.07 -22.07 -12.61
C GLY A 135 -16.88 -22.61 -13.41
N HIS A 136 -17.08 -22.87 -14.71
CA HIS A 136 -16.10 -23.50 -15.61
C HIS A 136 -14.95 -22.57 -16.08
N ASP A 137 -14.60 -21.53 -15.32
CA ASP A 137 -13.49 -20.62 -15.65
C ASP A 137 -12.45 -20.52 -14.51
N PRO A 138 -11.52 -21.47 -14.41
CA PRO A 138 -10.50 -21.46 -13.37
C PRO A 138 -9.56 -20.25 -13.44
N ARG A 139 -9.32 -19.71 -14.64
CA ARG A 139 -8.42 -18.55 -14.83
C ARG A 139 -9.08 -17.27 -14.30
N ARG A 140 -10.37 -17.08 -14.56
CA ARG A 140 -11.12 -15.96 -13.99
C ARG A 140 -11.28 -16.09 -12.48
N SER A 141 -11.56 -17.29 -11.97
CA SER A 141 -11.56 -17.53 -10.52
C SER A 141 -10.24 -17.13 -9.86
N ALA A 142 -9.11 -17.51 -10.48
CA ALA A 142 -7.78 -17.11 -10.00
C ALA A 142 -7.57 -15.59 -10.05
N ALA A 143 -7.88 -14.94 -11.17
CA ALA A 143 -7.70 -13.49 -11.34
C ALA A 143 -8.55 -12.67 -10.36
N VAL A 144 -9.82 -13.06 -10.14
CA VAL A 144 -10.69 -12.41 -9.15
C VAL A 144 -10.17 -12.62 -7.73
N ARG A 145 -9.73 -13.83 -7.39
CA ARG A 145 -9.11 -14.13 -6.09
C ARG A 145 -7.83 -13.31 -5.88
N ASP A 146 -6.99 -13.17 -6.91
CA ASP A 146 -5.76 -12.38 -6.84
C ASP A 146 -6.08 -10.90 -6.63
N ALA A 147 -7.05 -10.34 -7.37
CA ALA A 147 -7.50 -8.96 -7.20
C ALA A 147 -8.08 -8.69 -5.80
N ILE A 148 -8.87 -9.61 -5.24
CA ILE A 148 -9.42 -9.44 -3.89
C ILE A 148 -8.30 -9.53 -2.83
N VAL A 149 -7.40 -10.50 -2.97
CA VAL A 149 -6.28 -10.65 -2.02
C VAL A 149 -5.36 -9.44 -2.06
N GLU A 150 -5.08 -8.90 -3.26
CA GLU A 150 -4.27 -7.69 -3.40
C GLU A 150 -4.99 -6.47 -2.83
N GLY A 151 -6.29 -6.32 -3.12
CA GLY A 151 -7.08 -5.22 -2.57
C GLY A 151 -7.18 -5.24 -1.03
N LEU A 152 -7.20 -6.43 -0.43
CA LEU A 152 -7.12 -6.58 1.03
C LEU A 152 -5.72 -6.25 1.58
N ARG A 153 -4.65 -6.39 0.79
CA ARG A 153 -3.26 -6.09 1.21
C ARG A 153 -2.92 -4.62 1.06
N ASP A 154 -3.33 -4.00 -0.05
CA ASP A 154 -3.08 -2.59 -0.34
C ASP A 154 -4.07 -1.64 0.35
N GLY A 155 -5.17 -2.18 0.87
CA GLY A 155 -6.19 -1.44 1.62
C GLY A 155 -7.29 -0.85 0.75
N SER A 156 -7.31 -1.11 -0.57
CA SER A 156 -8.41 -0.71 -1.46
C SER A 156 -9.72 -1.47 -1.20
N ILE A 157 -9.64 -2.67 -0.60
CA ILE A 157 -10.80 -3.39 -0.06
C ILE A 157 -10.77 -3.29 1.47
N ALA A 158 -11.65 -2.45 2.02
CA ALA A 158 -11.81 -2.33 3.46
C ALA A 158 -12.57 -3.55 4.03
N ALA A 159 -11.88 -4.39 4.80
CA ALA A 159 -12.47 -5.47 5.60
C ALA A 159 -12.04 -5.36 7.08
N PRO A 160 -12.53 -4.35 7.81
CA PRO A 160 -12.08 -4.05 9.17
C PRO A 160 -12.35 -5.22 10.13
N HIS A 161 -11.34 -5.57 10.93
CA HIS A 161 -11.48 -6.57 11.99
C HIS A 161 -12.36 -6.03 13.12
N HIS A 162 -13.47 -6.71 13.42
CA HIS A 162 -14.44 -6.31 14.45
C HIS A 162 -14.17 -6.92 15.86
N ARG A 163 -13.03 -7.59 16.07
CA ARG A 163 -12.59 -8.01 17.43
C ARG A 163 -11.92 -6.84 18.13
N SER A 164 -12.06 -6.77 19.45
CA SER A 164 -11.43 -5.81 20.38
C SER A 164 -10.10 -5.27 19.85
N ARG A 165 -10.16 -4.18 19.11
CA ARG A 165 -9.01 -3.57 18.44
C ARG A 165 -8.11 -3.01 19.53
N THR A 166 -6.81 -3.29 19.46
CA THR A 166 -5.85 -2.52 20.25
C THR A 166 -5.81 -1.13 19.62
N PRO A 167 -6.25 -0.07 20.33
CA PRO A 167 -6.22 1.27 19.80
C PRO A 167 -4.79 1.67 19.44
N PHE A 168 -4.61 2.48 18.40
CA PHE A 168 -3.29 2.97 18.00
C PHE A 168 -3.32 4.48 17.75
N VAL A 169 -2.14 5.10 17.79
CA VAL A 169 -1.94 6.44 17.25
C VAL A 169 -0.85 6.38 16.19
N ALA A 170 -1.12 6.98 15.02
CA ALA A 170 -0.17 7.02 13.92
C ALA A 170 -0.05 8.41 13.30
N LEU A 171 1.17 8.89 13.11
CA LEU A 171 1.48 10.01 12.22
C LEU A 171 1.75 9.46 10.82
N VAL A 172 0.89 9.77 9.85
CA VAL A 172 0.95 9.20 8.50
C VAL A 172 1.26 10.31 7.50
N GLY A 173 2.35 10.12 6.74
CA GLY A 173 2.62 10.94 5.56
C GLY A 173 1.72 10.55 4.40
N GLY A 174 0.87 11.49 3.98
CA GLY A 174 -0.07 11.33 2.87
C GLY A 174 0.56 11.53 1.49
N GLY A 175 1.81 12.00 1.40
CA GLY A 175 2.42 12.35 0.12
C GLY A 175 2.08 13.77 -0.35
N PRO A 176 2.58 14.18 -1.53
CA PRO A 176 2.59 15.58 -1.95
C PRO A 176 1.24 16.13 -2.45
N GLY A 177 0.26 15.27 -2.73
CA GLY A 177 -1.06 15.67 -3.22
C GLY A 177 -1.84 14.50 -3.81
N ASP A 178 -1.22 13.76 -4.74
CA ASP A 178 -1.85 12.60 -5.39
C ASP A 178 -2.13 11.48 -4.36
N PRO A 179 -3.39 11.01 -4.23
CA PRO A 179 -3.76 9.96 -3.28
C PRO A 179 -3.03 8.63 -3.49
N ASP A 180 -2.52 8.35 -4.70
CA ASP A 180 -1.75 7.13 -4.99
C ASP A 180 -0.29 7.20 -4.52
N LEU A 181 0.17 8.38 -4.11
CA LEU A 181 1.51 8.56 -3.52
C LEU A 181 1.54 8.34 -1.99
N ILE A 182 0.41 7.99 -1.38
CA ILE A 182 0.41 7.46 -0.01
C ILE A 182 1.07 6.07 0.02
N THR A 183 1.75 5.75 1.11
CA THR A 183 2.29 4.39 1.28
C THR A 183 1.18 3.39 1.58
N VAL A 184 1.38 2.13 1.19
CA VAL A 184 0.47 1.01 1.53
C VAL A 184 0.17 0.95 3.03
N ARG A 185 1.20 1.15 3.87
CA ARG A 185 1.03 1.20 5.33
C ARG A 185 0.15 2.37 5.77
N GLY A 186 0.31 3.53 5.15
CA GLY A 186 -0.51 4.71 5.41
C GLY A 186 -1.98 4.49 5.06
N ARG A 187 -2.26 3.96 3.86
CA ARG A 187 -3.62 3.64 3.39
C ARG A 187 -4.30 2.62 4.31
N ARG A 188 -3.59 1.56 4.70
CA ARG A 188 -4.10 0.56 5.65
C ARG A 188 -4.48 1.17 7.00
N LEU A 189 -3.63 2.03 7.58
CA LEU A 189 -3.93 2.66 8.87
C LEU A 189 -5.08 3.68 8.77
N LEU A 190 -5.24 4.38 7.65
CA LEU A 190 -6.38 5.26 7.41
C LEU A 190 -7.70 4.48 7.36
N ALA A 191 -7.74 3.35 6.63
CA ALA A 191 -8.91 2.47 6.57
C ALA A 191 -9.30 1.86 7.93
N GLU A 192 -8.36 1.86 8.87
CA GLU A 192 -8.48 1.31 10.22
C GLU A 192 -8.74 2.38 11.29
N ALA A 193 -8.69 3.66 10.95
CA ALA A 193 -8.83 4.75 11.90
C ALA A 193 -10.28 4.91 12.36
N ASP A 194 -10.48 5.20 13.64
CA ASP A 194 -11.76 5.73 14.13
C ASP A 194 -11.81 7.26 13.95
N VAL A 195 -10.64 7.91 13.98
CA VAL A 195 -10.48 9.37 13.92
C VAL A 195 -9.31 9.71 13.01
N VAL A 196 -9.53 10.63 12.07
CA VAL A 196 -8.48 11.18 11.22
C VAL A 196 -8.35 12.67 11.46
N VAL A 197 -7.19 13.11 11.97
CA VAL A 197 -6.83 14.51 12.11
C VAL A 197 -5.99 14.92 10.91
N ALA A 198 -6.54 15.76 10.02
CA ALA A 198 -5.92 16.10 8.74
C ALA A 198 -5.57 17.59 8.64
N ASP A 199 -4.44 17.90 8.00
CA ASP A 199 -4.06 19.27 7.63
C ASP A 199 -4.62 19.68 6.26
N ARG A 200 -4.64 21.00 6.03
CA ARG A 200 -4.97 21.59 4.72
C ARG A 200 -4.08 21.09 3.57
N LEU A 201 -2.82 20.76 3.87
CA LEU A 201 -1.80 20.35 2.89
C LEU A 201 -1.79 18.84 2.60
N GLY A 202 -2.61 18.04 3.28
CA GLY A 202 -2.72 16.60 2.99
C GLY A 202 -3.58 16.32 1.75
N PRO A 203 -3.47 15.13 1.16
CA PRO A 203 -4.37 14.69 0.08
C PRO A 203 -5.80 14.67 0.59
N ARG A 204 -6.62 15.62 0.16
CA ARG A 204 -8.02 15.72 0.60
C ARG A 204 -8.86 14.60 0.02
N ASP A 205 -8.52 14.16 -1.19
CA ASP A 205 -9.19 13.06 -1.88
C ASP A 205 -9.13 11.76 -1.06
N LEU A 206 -8.06 11.54 -0.27
CA LEU A 206 -7.99 10.40 0.65
C LEU A 206 -9.02 10.47 1.78
N LEU A 207 -9.49 11.67 2.16
CA LEU A 207 -10.52 11.84 3.18
C LEU A 207 -11.90 11.46 2.63
N ASP A 208 -12.13 11.66 1.32
CA ASP A 208 -13.39 11.30 0.66
C ASP A 208 -13.56 9.77 0.53
N GLU A 209 -12.45 9.03 0.55
CA GLU A 209 -12.42 7.55 0.54
C GLU A 209 -12.65 6.93 1.94
N LEU A 210 -12.65 7.74 3.01
CA LEU A 210 -12.77 7.23 4.36
C LEU A 210 -14.18 6.65 4.61
N PRO A 211 -14.28 5.56 5.39
CA PRO A 211 -15.58 5.01 5.77
C PRO A 211 -16.46 6.05 6.51
N PRO A 212 -17.80 6.02 6.35
CA PRO A 212 -18.70 7.03 6.93
C PRO A 212 -18.69 7.13 8.47
N HIS A 213 -18.15 6.13 9.16
CA HIS A 213 -18.06 6.11 10.63
C HIS A 213 -16.81 6.81 11.16
N VAL A 214 -15.84 7.15 10.29
CA VAL A 214 -14.59 7.79 10.68
C VAL A 214 -14.83 9.26 10.97
N GLU A 215 -14.43 9.71 12.15
CA GLU A 215 -14.49 11.11 12.54
C GLU A 215 -13.33 11.89 11.91
N VAL A 216 -13.62 12.87 11.05
CA VAL A 216 -12.58 13.70 10.40
C VAL A 216 -12.48 15.06 11.08
N ILE A 217 -11.31 15.34 11.67
CA ILE A 217 -10.99 16.61 12.32
C ILE A 217 -10.08 17.42 11.40
N ASP A 218 -10.60 18.52 10.86
CA ASP A 218 -9.83 19.47 10.06
C ASP A 218 -9.01 20.40 10.96
N ALA A 219 -7.70 20.17 11.00
CA ALA A 219 -6.77 20.95 11.81
C ALA A 219 -6.76 22.45 11.45
N ALA A 220 -7.18 22.82 10.22
CA ALA A 220 -7.21 24.21 9.77
C ALA A 220 -8.46 24.98 10.23
N LYS A 221 -9.48 24.29 10.78
CA LYS A 221 -10.70 24.91 11.32
C LYS A 221 -10.66 25.11 12.83
N ILE A 222 -9.57 24.71 13.48
CA ILE A 222 -9.38 24.87 14.92
C ILE A 222 -9.19 26.36 15.24
N PRO A 223 -10.09 26.99 16.02
CA PRO A 223 -10.20 28.44 16.12
C PRO A 223 -9.17 29.05 17.09
N TYR A 224 -7.88 29.07 16.75
CA TYR A 224 -6.86 29.79 17.53
C TYR A 224 -5.65 30.25 16.69
N GLY A 225 -4.81 31.15 17.22
CA GLY A 225 -3.54 31.55 16.58
C GLY A 225 -2.57 30.38 16.36
N ARG A 226 -1.59 30.51 15.45
CA ARG A 226 -0.71 29.39 14.99
C ARG A 226 -0.07 28.51 16.08
N PHE A 227 0.34 29.10 17.21
CA PHE A 227 0.90 28.35 18.33
C PHE A 227 -0.17 27.52 19.05
N MET A 228 -1.27 28.17 19.40
CA MET A 228 -2.45 27.54 20.01
C MET A 228 -3.08 26.48 19.11
N ALA A 229 -2.99 26.65 17.78
CA ALA A 229 -3.46 25.66 16.82
C ALA A 229 -2.66 24.34 16.90
N GLN A 230 -1.35 24.39 17.16
CA GLN A 230 -0.56 23.16 17.32
C GLN A 230 -0.87 22.45 18.63
N GLU A 231 -0.97 23.18 19.73
CA GLU A 231 -1.38 22.59 21.02
C GLU A 231 -2.76 21.94 20.91
N ALA A 232 -3.70 22.59 20.21
CA ALA A 232 -5.02 22.03 20.00
C ALA A 232 -5.00 20.74 19.14
N ILE A 233 -4.14 20.65 18.12
CA ILE A 233 -3.92 19.39 17.38
C ILE A 233 -3.37 18.33 18.32
N ASN A 234 -2.34 18.65 19.11
CA ASN A 234 -1.74 17.71 20.06
C ASN A 234 -2.78 17.20 21.07
N ASN A 235 -3.60 18.11 21.62
CA ASN A 235 -4.68 17.78 22.54
C ASN A 235 -5.73 16.89 21.89
N ALA A 236 -6.15 17.18 20.65
CA ALA A 236 -7.10 16.33 19.92
C ALA A 236 -6.57 14.90 19.76
N LEU A 237 -5.29 14.74 19.40
CA LEU A 237 -4.65 13.43 19.29
C LEU A 237 -4.66 12.69 20.63
N ILE A 238 -4.26 13.38 21.72
CA ILE A 238 -4.18 12.81 23.06
C ILE A 238 -5.57 12.43 23.61
N GLU A 239 -6.57 13.29 23.46
CA GLU A 239 -7.93 13.06 23.94
C GLU A 239 -8.56 11.83 23.28
N HIS A 240 -8.47 11.73 21.96
CA HIS A 240 -9.06 10.61 21.21
C HIS A 240 -8.32 9.30 21.50
N ALA A 241 -7.00 9.35 21.64
CA ALA A 241 -6.21 8.19 22.06
C ALA A 241 -6.58 7.72 23.47
N LYS A 242 -6.75 8.64 24.43
CA LYS A 242 -7.18 8.32 25.81
C LYS A 242 -8.63 7.80 25.87
N ALA A 243 -9.47 8.19 24.91
CA ALA A 243 -10.80 7.62 24.73
C ALA A 243 -10.78 6.20 24.12
N GLY A 244 -9.59 5.64 23.84
CA GLY A 244 -9.44 4.30 23.28
C GLY A 244 -9.75 4.22 21.79
N LYS A 245 -9.72 5.35 21.07
CA LYS A 245 -9.90 5.39 19.61
C LYS A 245 -8.58 5.14 18.89
N SER A 246 -8.64 4.52 17.72
CA SER A 246 -7.54 4.48 16.75
C SER A 246 -7.46 5.81 16.01
N VAL A 247 -6.37 6.55 16.21
CA VAL A 247 -6.20 7.91 15.72
C VAL A 247 -5.11 7.97 14.64
N VAL A 248 -5.44 8.51 13.49
CA VAL A 248 -4.47 8.82 12.43
C VAL A 248 -4.34 10.33 12.30
N ARG A 249 -3.10 10.82 12.41
CA ARG A 249 -2.71 12.18 12.05
C ARG A 249 -2.19 12.17 10.62
N LEU A 250 -3.03 12.56 9.67
CA LEU A 250 -2.69 12.61 8.25
C LEU A 250 -2.00 13.94 7.91
N LYS A 251 -0.77 13.86 7.43
CA LYS A 251 0.09 15.02 7.14
C LYS A 251 0.46 15.05 5.66
N GLY A 252 0.46 16.23 5.05
CA GLY A 252 0.99 16.39 3.68
C GLY A 252 2.49 16.10 3.61
N GLY A 253 2.93 15.45 2.55
CA GLY A 253 4.31 15.03 2.36
C GLY A 253 4.75 13.97 3.37
N ASP A 254 5.86 14.24 4.05
CA ASP A 254 6.42 13.39 5.11
C ASP A 254 6.23 14.03 6.50
N PRO A 255 5.88 13.27 7.56
CA PRO A 255 5.64 13.82 8.89
C PRO A 255 6.81 14.63 9.47
N PHE A 256 8.05 14.26 9.13
CA PHE A 256 9.27 14.82 9.73
C PHE A 256 10.02 15.78 8.82
N VAL A 257 9.57 15.99 7.58
CA VAL A 257 10.12 17.01 6.68
C VAL A 257 9.28 18.28 6.75
N PHE A 258 9.66 19.21 7.64
CA PHE A 258 8.96 20.47 7.92
C PHE A 258 7.47 20.34 8.28
N GLY A 259 7.02 19.14 8.64
CA GLY A 259 5.64 18.84 9.01
C GLY A 259 5.32 19.02 10.49
N ARG A 260 6.31 19.33 11.35
CA ARG A 260 6.16 19.37 12.82
C ARG A 260 5.74 18.04 13.48
N GLY A 261 5.88 16.91 12.77
CA GLY A 261 5.48 15.61 13.32
C GLY A 261 6.24 15.23 14.60
N MET A 262 7.48 15.69 14.79
CA MET A 262 8.23 15.38 16.01
C MET A 262 7.63 16.06 17.25
N GLU A 263 7.10 17.29 17.10
CA GLU A 263 6.41 17.99 18.20
C GLU A 263 5.14 17.22 18.62
N GLU A 264 4.38 16.73 17.62
CA GLU A 264 3.17 15.91 17.84
C GLU A 264 3.54 14.58 18.52
N ALA A 265 4.61 13.91 18.07
CA ALA A 265 5.09 12.66 18.66
C ALA A 265 5.63 12.84 20.09
N GLN A 266 6.30 13.95 20.39
CA GLN A 266 6.76 14.29 21.74
C GLN A 266 5.58 14.49 22.69
N ALA A 267 4.57 15.25 22.29
CA ALA A 267 3.38 15.47 23.11
C ALA A 267 2.63 14.15 23.42
N LEU A 268 2.55 13.24 22.45
CA LEU A 268 1.98 11.90 22.65
C LEU A 268 2.82 11.08 23.64
N ALA A 269 4.15 11.10 23.50
CA ALA A 269 5.06 10.39 24.39
C ALA A 269 4.99 10.91 25.83
N GLU A 270 4.94 12.24 26.03
CA GLU A 270 4.75 12.88 27.33
C GLU A 270 3.42 12.49 27.99
N ALA A 271 2.39 12.26 27.18
CA ALA A 271 1.09 11.75 27.64
C ALA A 271 1.05 10.22 27.84
N GLY A 272 2.17 9.51 27.63
CA GLY A 272 2.25 8.05 27.79
C GLY A 272 1.62 7.25 26.65
N ILE A 273 1.42 7.85 25.47
CA ILE A 273 0.76 7.24 24.32
C ILE A 273 1.81 6.81 23.30
N ALA A 274 1.83 5.52 22.99
CA ALA A 274 2.68 4.99 21.93
C ALA A 274 2.21 5.49 20.56
N CYS A 275 3.13 6.09 19.80
CA CYS A 275 2.86 6.61 18.47
C CYS A 275 3.72 5.91 17.42
N THR A 276 3.08 5.44 16.35
CA THR A 276 3.78 4.95 15.15
C THR A 276 3.95 6.09 14.16
N VAL A 277 5.14 6.23 13.55
CA VAL A 277 5.34 7.16 12.43
C VAL A 277 5.44 6.37 11.15
N VAL A 278 4.60 6.71 10.17
CA VAL A 278 4.63 6.16 8.83
C VAL A 278 5.15 7.24 7.87
N PRO A 279 6.34 7.05 7.30
CA PRO A 279 6.91 8.00 6.35
C PRO A 279 6.01 8.22 5.14
N GLY A 280 6.10 9.41 4.57
CA GLY A 280 5.42 9.77 3.32
C GLY A 280 6.40 10.18 2.24
N ILE A 281 5.91 10.24 1.01
CA ILE A 281 6.70 10.74 -0.10
C ILE A 281 6.83 12.27 0.04
N SER A 282 8.02 12.78 0.38
CA SER A 282 8.25 14.21 0.56
C SER A 282 8.08 14.99 -0.76
N SER A 283 7.43 16.14 -0.68
CA SER A 283 7.27 17.08 -1.80
C SER A 283 8.61 17.63 -2.28
N SER A 284 9.64 17.66 -1.43
CA SER A 284 10.98 18.13 -1.81
C SER A 284 11.67 17.26 -2.87
N ILE A 285 11.19 16.03 -3.08
CA ILE A 285 11.76 15.08 -4.05
C ILE A 285 10.74 14.77 -5.15
N SER A 286 9.52 14.44 -4.75
CA SER A 286 8.47 13.96 -5.67
C SER A 286 7.90 15.03 -6.57
N VAL A 287 7.68 16.25 -6.06
CA VAL A 287 7.11 17.34 -6.86
C VAL A 287 8.06 17.79 -7.97
N PRO A 288 9.38 17.98 -7.73
CA PRO A 288 10.35 18.17 -8.80
C PRO A 288 10.30 17.04 -9.83
N GLY A 289 10.31 15.77 -9.37
CA GLY A 289 10.28 14.60 -10.24
C GLY A 289 9.03 14.55 -11.14
N ALA A 290 7.85 14.85 -10.59
CA ALA A 290 6.59 14.92 -11.32
C ALA A 290 6.55 16.06 -12.36
N ALA A 291 7.38 17.10 -12.18
CA ALA A 291 7.59 18.16 -13.15
C ALA A 291 8.77 17.90 -14.12
N GLY A 292 9.35 16.70 -14.09
CA GLY A 292 10.47 16.29 -14.92
C GLY A 292 11.82 16.84 -14.46
N ILE A 293 11.95 17.32 -13.22
CA ILE A 293 13.19 17.88 -12.65
C ILE A 293 13.77 16.89 -11.64
N PRO A 294 14.86 16.18 -11.95
CA PRO A 294 15.50 15.31 -10.96
C PRO A 294 16.23 16.17 -9.91
N VAL A 295 16.15 15.80 -8.62
CA VAL A 295 16.88 16.54 -7.57
C VAL A 295 18.40 16.33 -7.62
N THR A 296 18.84 15.27 -8.28
CA THR A 296 20.25 14.96 -8.55
C THR A 296 20.39 14.44 -9.98
N HIS A 297 21.46 14.81 -10.68
CA HIS A 297 21.76 14.25 -11.99
C HIS A 297 23.28 14.11 -12.18
N ARG A 298 23.71 12.97 -12.74
CA ARG A 298 25.14 12.65 -12.86
C ARG A 298 25.84 13.71 -13.73
N GLY A 299 26.94 14.27 -13.23
CA GLY A 299 27.69 15.30 -13.93
C GLY A 299 27.05 16.69 -13.86
N VAL A 300 25.93 16.85 -13.15
CA VAL A 300 25.18 18.12 -13.02
C VAL A 300 25.01 18.52 -11.56
N ALA A 301 24.51 17.62 -10.71
CA ALA A 301 24.33 17.88 -9.27
C ALA A 301 24.63 16.61 -8.45
N HIS A 302 25.65 16.70 -7.61
CA HIS A 302 26.11 15.63 -6.70
C HIS A 302 25.59 15.79 -5.27
N GLU A 303 24.95 16.92 -4.98
CA GLU A 303 24.37 17.25 -3.69
C GLU A 303 22.99 17.88 -3.92
N PHE A 304 22.08 17.68 -2.96
CA PHE A 304 20.84 18.44 -2.89
C PHE A 304 20.58 18.86 -1.44
N THR A 305 20.08 20.07 -1.26
CA THR A 305 19.76 20.63 0.05
C THR A 305 18.29 21.07 0.08
N VAL A 306 17.59 20.76 1.15
CA VAL A 306 16.19 21.18 1.35
C VAL A 306 16.13 22.17 2.51
N VAL A 307 15.51 23.32 2.30
CA VAL A 307 15.32 24.34 3.34
C VAL A 307 13.89 24.86 3.37
N SER A 308 13.51 25.45 4.49
CA SER A 308 12.26 26.20 4.63
C SER A 308 12.50 27.68 4.35
N GLY A 309 11.72 28.26 3.44
CA GLY A 309 11.67 29.69 3.15
C GLY A 309 10.53 30.40 3.88
N HIS A 310 10.01 29.84 4.98
CA HIS A 310 8.84 30.36 5.68
C HIS A 310 9.02 31.78 6.23
N VAL A 311 10.26 32.13 6.57
CA VAL A 311 10.66 33.47 7.01
C VAL A 311 11.67 34.05 6.02
N ALA A 312 11.77 35.38 5.99
CA ALA A 312 12.71 36.07 5.12
C ALA A 312 14.17 35.82 5.56
N PRO A 313 15.16 35.91 4.65
CA PRO A 313 16.57 35.69 4.99
C PRO A 313 17.14 36.56 6.11
N ASP A 314 16.65 37.79 6.23
CA ASP A 314 17.04 38.80 7.23
C ASP A 314 16.24 38.73 8.53
N ASP A 315 15.22 37.86 8.60
CA ASP A 315 14.43 37.66 9.81
C ASP A 315 15.28 37.00 10.90
N PRO A 316 15.32 37.52 12.14
CA PRO A 316 16.07 36.90 13.25
C PRO A 316 15.71 35.45 13.55
N ARG A 317 14.53 34.98 13.11
CA ARG A 317 14.08 33.58 13.25
C ARG A 317 14.60 32.68 12.14
N SER A 318 15.20 33.23 11.08
CA SER A 318 15.82 32.46 10.00
C SER A 318 17.09 31.79 10.53
N LEU A 319 17.05 30.46 10.62
CA LEU A 319 18.20 29.64 10.99
C LEU A 319 19.02 29.19 9.78
N VAL A 320 18.60 29.58 8.56
CA VAL A 320 19.23 29.15 7.31
C VAL A 320 20.45 30.01 7.02
N ASP A 321 21.60 29.38 6.81
CA ASP A 321 22.83 30.06 6.37
C ASP A 321 22.82 30.28 4.85
N TRP A 322 22.16 31.35 4.43
CA TRP A 322 22.03 31.74 3.03
C TRP A 322 23.38 32.01 2.35
N ALA A 323 24.39 32.45 3.10
CA ALA A 323 25.72 32.74 2.55
C ALA A 323 26.46 31.45 2.16
N SER A 324 26.30 30.38 2.94
CA SER A 324 26.81 29.06 2.60
C SER A 324 26.03 28.42 1.45
N LEU A 325 24.70 28.52 1.45
CA LEU A 325 23.85 27.98 0.38
C LEU A 325 24.14 28.63 -0.99
N ALA A 326 24.49 29.91 -1.01
CA ALA A 326 24.86 30.62 -2.24
C ALA A 326 26.09 30.01 -2.94
N LYS A 327 26.98 29.37 -2.16
CA LYS A 327 28.23 28.77 -2.65
C LYS A 327 28.07 27.32 -3.11
N LEU A 328 26.96 26.67 -2.75
CA LEU A 328 26.67 25.30 -3.20
C LEU A 328 26.37 25.28 -4.70
N THR A 329 26.85 24.24 -5.37
CA THR A 329 26.72 24.08 -6.83
C THR A 329 25.65 23.05 -7.21
N GLY A 330 25.20 22.24 -6.25
CA GLY A 330 24.12 21.29 -6.45
C GLY A 330 22.72 21.91 -6.48
N THR A 331 21.73 21.09 -6.14
CA THR A 331 20.31 21.48 -6.18
C THR A 331 19.86 22.02 -4.83
N LEU A 332 19.26 23.21 -4.82
CA LEU A 332 18.60 23.77 -3.65
C LEU A 332 17.07 23.68 -3.84
N VAL A 333 16.40 22.99 -2.92
CA VAL A 333 14.94 22.92 -2.87
C VAL A 333 14.44 23.75 -1.70
N ILE A 334 13.54 24.70 -1.96
CA ILE A 334 12.93 25.55 -0.95
C ILE A 334 11.45 25.19 -0.83
N LEU A 335 11.04 24.83 0.39
CA LEU A 335 9.64 24.65 0.75
C LEU A 335 9.11 25.90 1.45
N MET A 336 7.80 26.16 1.35
CA MET A 336 7.14 27.29 2.03
C MET A 336 7.74 28.66 1.71
N GLY A 337 8.37 28.83 0.54
CA GLY A 337 9.14 30.03 0.19
C GLY A 337 8.48 31.00 -0.79
N VAL A 338 7.27 30.71 -1.30
CA VAL A 338 6.63 31.49 -2.39
C VAL A 338 6.59 32.98 -2.07
N ASP A 339 6.07 33.36 -0.90
CA ASP A 339 5.92 34.76 -0.50
C ASP A 339 7.27 35.48 -0.29
N LYS A 340 8.36 34.74 -0.11
CA LYS A 340 9.69 35.25 0.23
C LYS A 340 10.72 35.02 -0.86
N ILE A 341 10.32 34.46 -2.00
CA ILE A 341 11.27 34.01 -3.03
C ILE A 341 12.07 35.16 -3.64
N GLY A 342 11.50 36.36 -3.74
CA GLY A 342 12.23 37.56 -4.18
C GLY A 342 13.40 37.88 -3.25
N ALA A 343 13.13 38.02 -1.95
CA ALA A 343 14.15 38.28 -0.94
C ALA A 343 15.18 37.13 -0.83
N ILE A 344 14.75 35.88 -0.97
CA ILE A 344 15.65 34.73 -0.98
C ILE A 344 16.59 34.77 -2.20
N ALA A 345 16.07 35.09 -3.39
CA ALA A 345 16.89 35.20 -4.59
C ALA A 345 17.90 36.34 -4.48
N GLU A 346 17.49 37.50 -3.95
CA GLU A 346 18.38 38.63 -3.68
C GLU A 346 19.50 38.24 -2.71
N ALA A 347 19.18 37.55 -1.61
CA ALA A 347 20.18 37.08 -0.64
C ALA A 347 21.18 36.10 -1.27
N LEU A 348 20.72 35.14 -2.06
CA LEU A 348 21.59 34.18 -2.76
C LEU A 348 22.52 34.89 -3.76
N MET A 349 22.01 35.86 -4.52
CA MET A 349 22.82 36.65 -5.47
C MET A 349 23.83 37.55 -4.75
N ALA A 350 23.43 38.20 -3.66
CA ALA A 350 24.32 39.04 -2.85
C ALA A 350 25.50 38.25 -2.27
N HIS A 351 25.32 36.95 -2.03
CA HIS A 351 26.37 36.04 -1.55
C HIS A 351 27.09 35.27 -2.66
N GLY A 352 26.93 35.68 -3.93
CA GLY A 352 27.75 35.23 -5.05
C GLY A 352 27.13 34.17 -5.95
N LYS A 353 25.86 33.81 -5.77
CA LYS A 353 25.18 32.89 -6.69
C LYS A 353 24.82 33.62 -8.00
N ALA A 354 25.09 32.99 -9.14
CA ALA A 354 24.95 33.63 -10.44
C ALA A 354 23.48 34.02 -10.75
N PRO A 355 23.19 35.26 -11.22
CA PRO A 355 21.81 35.72 -11.46
C PRO A 355 21.03 34.91 -12.51
N ASP A 356 21.74 34.27 -13.44
CA ASP A 356 21.23 33.39 -14.48
C ASP A 356 21.00 31.95 -14.01
N THR A 357 21.29 31.62 -12.74
CA THR A 357 21.03 30.29 -12.16
C THR A 357 19.57 29.90 -12.42
N PRO A 358 19.32 28.74 -13.08
CA PRO A 358 17.97 28.26 -13.35
C PRO A 358 17.16 27.99 -12.08
N LEU A 359 15.88 28.30 -12.12
CA LEU A 359 14.92 28.11 -11.06
C LEU A 359 13.58 27.65 -11.62
N ALA A 360 12.92 26.70 -10.98
CA ALA A 360 11.53 26.33 -11.28
C ALA A 360 10.67 26.39 -10.01
N LEU A 361 9.44 26.88 -10.16
CA LEU A 361 8.38 26.72 -9.16
C LEU A 361 7.38 25.69 -9.68
N VAL A 362 7.09 24.70 -8.86
CA VAL A 362 6.08 23.68 -9.15
C VAL A 362 4.96 23.83 -8.13
N GLN A 363 3.86 24.42 -8.58
CA GLN A 363 2.65 24.67 -7.80
C GLN A 363 1.69 23.49 -7.90
N GLU A 364 0.98 23.18 -6.80
CA GLU A 364 -0.01 22.09 -6.72
C GLU A 364 0.54 20.74 -7.23
N GLY A 365 1.79 20.44 -6.84
CA GLY A 365 2.55 19.30 -7.35
C GLY A 365 1.82 17.97 -7.24
N THR A 366 1.97 17.15 -8.29
CA THR A 366 1.34 15.84 -8.50
C THR A 366 -0.20 15.84 -8.58
N THR A 367 -0.87 16.96 -8.37
CA THR A 367 -2.33 17.06 -8.55
C THR A 367 -2.69 17.31 -10.02
N ALA A 368 -3.98 17.18 -10.35
CA ALA A 368 -4.50 17.57 -11.67
C ALA A 368 -4.30 19.06 -11.98
N SER A 369 -4.12 19.91 -10.96
CA SER A 369 -3.85 21.35 -11.08
C SER A 369 -2.37 21.72 -11.11
N GLN A 370 -1.45 20.73 -11.23
CA GLN A 370 -0.01 20.98 -11.24
C GLN A 370 0.39 22.03 -12.30
N ARG A 371 1.15 23.03 -11.88
CA ARG A 371 1.71 24.06 -12.77
C ARG A 371 3.19 24.27 -12.52
N ARG A 372 3.97 24.35 -13.60
CA ARG A 372 5.40 24.68 -13.58
C ARG A 372 5.64 26.09 -14.11
N VAL A 373 6.43 26.88 -13.38
CA VAL A 373 6.90 28.21 -13.80
C VAL A 373 8.42 28.23 -13.74
N ASP A 374 9.06 28.32 -14.89
CA ASP A 374 10.53 28.46 -14.99
C ASP A 374 10.94 29.93 -14.94
N ALA A 375 12.06 30.19 -14.27
CA ALA A 375 12.67 31.49 -14.10
C ALA A 375 14.19 31.35 -13.86
N THR A 376 14.83 32.47 -13.55
CA THR A 376 16.19 32.54 -13.01
C THR A 376 16.16 33.30 -11.68
N LEU A 377 17.25 33.26 -10.91
CA LEU A 377 17.35 34.07 -9.69
C LEU A 377 17.05 35.57 -9.95
N ALA A 378 17.54 36.11 -11.08
CA ALA A 378 17.30 37.50 -11.45
C ALA A 378 15.83 37.84 -11.78
N THR A 379 15.03 36.84 -12.20
CA THR A 379 13.70 37.07 -12.78
C THR A 379 12.56 36.55 -11.93
N VAL A 380 12.84 35.72 -10.92
CA VAL A 380 11.82 34.97 -10.18
C VAL A 380 10.78 35.86 -9.50
N ALA A 381 11.18 36.99 -8.89
CA ALA A 381 10.24 37.89 -8.20
C ALA A 381 9.16 38.42 -9.15
N ARG A 382 9.58 38.84 -10.36
CA ARG A 382 8.68 39.31 -11.42
C ARG A 382 7.80 38.18 -11.94
N ARG A 383 8.39 37.02 -12.25
CA ARG A 383 7.66 35.86 -12.81
C ARG A 383 6.58 35.35 -11.85
N VAL A 384 6.85 35.30 -10.56
CA VAL A 384 5.87 34.87 -9.54
C VAL A 384 4.66 35.81 -9.49
N ALA A 385 4.88 37.12 -9.62
CA ALA A 385 3.81 38.10 -9.66
C ALA A 385 3.01 38.04 -10.97
N GLU A 386 3.68 37.96 -12.13
CA GLU A 386 3.04 37.88 -13.44
C GLU A 386 2.18 36.62 -13.62
N GLU A 387 2.68 35.49 -13.11
CA GLU A 387 2.01 34.20 -13.21
C GLU A 387 1.05 33.93 -12.04
N ASP A 388 0.91 34.86 -11.08
CA ASP A 388 0.11 34.69 -9.86
C ASP A 388 0.38 33.32 -9.18
N VAL A 389 1.66 33.02 -8.92
CA VAL A 389 2.04 31.76 -8.25
C VAL A 389 1.64 31.83 -6.79
N ARG A 390 0.85 30.85 -6.34
CA ARG A 390 0.34 30.76 -4.97
C ARG A 390 0.83 29.50 -4.27
N PRO A 391 0.92 29.50 -2.92
CA PRO A 391 1.13 28.27 -2.18
C PRO A 391 -0.04 27.28 -2.37
N PRO A 392 0.22 25.96 -2.30
CA PRO A 392 1.52 25.32 -2.11
C PRO A 392 2.34 25.24 -3.41
N ALA A 393 3.64 25.57 -3.32
CA ALA A 393 4.59 25.34 -4.41
C ALA A 393 5.97 24.93 -3.87
N VAL A 394 6.64 24.06 -4.61
CA VAL A 394 8.03 23.64 -4.37
C VAL A 394 8.94 24.42 -5.32
N ILE A 395 9.98 25.04 -4.78
CA ILE A 395 10.93 25.84 -5.55
C ILE A 395 12.22 25.05 -5.68
N VAL A 396 12.71 24.87 -6.90
CA VAL A 396 13.94 24.15 -7.22
C VAL A 396 14.91 25.12 -7.88
N ILE A 397 16.13 25.21 -7.36
CA ILE A 397 17.17 26.12 -7.83
C ILE A 397 18.41 25.30 -8.17
N GLY A 398 18.93 25.47 -9.38
CA GLY A 398 20.15 24.81 -9.82
C GLY A 398 20.06 24.27 -11.23
N PRO A 399 21.18 23.72 -11.74
CA PRO A 399 21.30 23.33 -13.15
C PRO A 399 20.33 22.20 -13.55
N VAL A 400 19.90 21.36 -12.61
CA VAL A 400 18.94 20.26 -12.87
C VAL A 400 17.60 20.71 -13.46
N VAL A 401 17.21 21.98 -13.28
CA VAL A 401 15.98 22.54 -13.86
C VAL A 401 16.00 22.48 -15.39
N ALA A 402 17.19 22.55 -16.01
CA ALA A 402 17.38 22.53 -17.46
C ALA A 402 17.53 21.11 -18.06
N GLU A 403 17.65 20.07 -17.22
CA GLU A 403 17.98 18.69 -17.64
C GLU A 403 16.76 17.81 -17.91
N GLY A 404 15.55 18.28 -17.61
CA GLY A 404 14.32 17.49 -17.72
C GLY A 404 13.93 17.09 -19.16
N PRO A 405 13.20 15.99 -19.35
CA PRO A 405 12.70 15.56 -20.68
C PRO A 405 11.65 16.53 -21.25
N LEU A 406 11.02 17.32 -20.39
CA LEU A 406 10.11 18.41 -20.75
C LEU A 406 10.92 19.69 -20.99
N LYS A 407 11.72 19.70 -22.06
CA LYS A 407 12.33 20.95 -22.54
C LYS A 407 11.22 21.76 -23.21
N THR A 408 10.78 22.84 -22.56
CA THR A 408 10.04 23.88 -23.27
C THR A 408 11.04 24.50 -24.25
N THR A 409 10.95 24.11 -25.52
CA THR A 409 11.63 24.82 -26.61
C THR A 409 11.13 26.26 -26.57
N ALA A 410 12.07 27.20 -26.38
CA ALA A 410 11.82 28.63 -26.44
C ALA A 410 11.29 29.06 -27.81
#